data_AF-A0ABD3U1N1-F1
#
_entry.id   AF-A0ABD3U1N1-F1
#
_cell.length_a   1.000
_cell.length_b   1.000
_cell.length_c   1.000
_cell.angle_alpha   90.00
_cell.angle_beta   90.00
_cell.angle_gamma   90.00
#
_symmetry.space_group_name_H-M   'P 1'
#
loop_
_entity.id
_entity.type
_entity.pdbx_description
1 polymer ?
#
loop_
_entity_poly.entity_id
_entity_poly.type
_entity_poly.pdbx_seq_one_letter_code
_entity_poly.pdbx_strand_id
1 'polypeptide(L)'
;MLESYGEIIFLSHFMLVYMASVNYDCPMACECDIDDETVNLSCRRTIPDTLPLNTRVVSITDIEYEYLQQSDFNNARWENVTKLYLRGGSVNSVFSDTFWNVSNLTHLQISFPNLKKISVNAFGQLTKLKTLDLSGNFLISFDVVADALRVNEFTNNLDELNLHSLAMFLTPSELKETFFLQLQRFSIKRLDLSQSNFKKLDLIALSYLGSSLEELRMVGVDLASLMSFFYMPLRHTCFQICSFST
;
A
#
# COMPACT_ATOMS: atom_id res chain seq x y z
N MET A 1 -24.67 -65.66 -21.56
CA MET A 1 -23.87 -64.50 -22.01
C MET A 1 -24.74 -63.25 -21.90
N LEU A 2 -24.91 -62.77 -20.68
CA LEU A 2 -25.71 -61.59 -20.33
C LEU A 2 -25.10 -61.05 -19.04
N GLU A 3 -23.92 -60.43 -19.15
CA GLU A 3 -23.20 -59.80 -18.03
C GLU A 3 -21.98 -59.03 -18.61
N SER A 4 -22.20 -57.92 -19.33
CA SER A 4 -21.10 -56.96 -19.65
C SER A 4 -21.55 -55.63 -20.28
N TYR A 5 -22.74 -55.12 -19.96
CA TYR A 5 -23.18 -53.80 -20.47
C TYR A 5 -23.53 -52.79 -19.36
N GLY A 6 -23.35 -53.17 -18.09
CA GLY A 6 -23.64 -52.32 -16.92
C GLY A 6 -22.47 -51.44 -16.43
N GLU A 7 -21.23 -51.70 -16.88
CA GLU A 7 -20.05 -50.95 -16.39
C GLU A 7 -19.63 -49.78 -17.29
N ILE A 8 -20.15 -49.68 -18.51
CA ILE A 8 -19.70 -48.67 -19.48
C ILE A 8 -20.42 -47.31 -19.28
N ILE A 9 -21.55 -47.27 -18.55
CA ILE A 9 -22.30 -46.03 -18.30
C ILE A 9 -21.85 -45.32 -16.99
N PHE A 10 -21.11 -46.00 -16.11
CA PHE A 10 -20.65 -45.41 -14.84
C PHE A 10 -19.39 -44.55 -14.95
N LEU A 11 -18.61 -44.67 -16.02
CA LEU A 11 -17.37 -43.90 -16.20
C LEU A 11 -17.58 -42.54 -16.90
N SER A 12 -18.72 -42.31 -17.56
CA SER A 12 -18.98 -41.04 -18.25
C SER A 12 -19.55 -39.94 -17.33
N HIS A 13 -20.08 -40.31 -16.16
CA HIS A 13 -20.49 -39.34 -15.12
C HIS A 13 -19.38 -39.00 -14.12
N PHE A 14 -18.34 -39.84 -14.00
CA PHE A 14 -17.16 -39.51 -13.19
C PHE A 14 -16.24 -38.48 -13.86
N MET A 15 -16.41 -38.26 -15.18
CA MET A 15 -15.77 -37.17 -15.92
C MET A 15 -16.46 -35.81 -15.73
N LEU A 16 -17.60 -35.74 -15.02
CA LEU A 16 -18.36 -34.51 -14.77
C LEU A 16 -18.25 -34.01 -13.31
N VAL A 17 -17.46 -34.66 -12.46
CA VAL A 17 -17.13 -34.18 -11.10
C VAL A 17 -15.61 -34.06 -10.90
N TYR A 18 -14.85 -33.93 -11.98
CA TYR A 18 -13.58 -33.21 -11.90
C TYR A 18 -13.96 -31.74 -12.01
N MET A 19 -14.27 -31.13 -10.86
CA MET A 19 -14.28 -29.68 -10.76
C MET A 19 -13.05 -29.18 -11.49
N ALA A 20 -13.25 -28.29 -12.44
CA ALA A 20 -12.18 -27.51 -13.04
C ALA A 20 -11.54 -26.64 -11.95
N SER A 21 -10.79 -27.24 -11.03
CA SER A 21 -9.71 -26.54 -10.35
C SER A 21 -8.62 -26.43 -11.40
N VAL A 22 -8.63 -25.32 -12.13
CA VAL A 22 -7.43 -24.88 -12.82
C VAL A 22 -6.36 -24.83 -11.74
N ASN A 23 -5.43 -25.79 -11.74
CA ASN A 23 -4.21 -25.68 -10.95
C ASN A 23 -3.51 -24.45 -11.52
N TYR A 24 -3.66 -23.31 -10.86
CA TYR A 24 -2.86 -22.15 -11.16
C TYR A 24 -1.45 -22.50 -10.68
N ASP A 25 -0.68 -23.12 -11.57
CA ASP A 25 0.69 -23.50 -11.27
C ASP A 25 1.46 -22.24 -10.88
N CYS A 26 2.04 -22.30 -9.69
CA CYS A 26 2.89 -21.24 -9.19
C CYS A 26 3.99 -20.93 -10.21
N PRO A 27 4.26 -19.65 -10.54
CA PRO A 27 5.38 -19.31 -11.40
C PRO A 27 6.67 -19.92 -10.83
N MET A 28 7.49 -20.57 -11.66
CA MET A 28 8.71 -21.27 -11.18
C MET A 28 9.70 -20.37 -10.39
N ALA A 29 9.57 -19.04 -10.52
CA ALA A 29 10.40 -18.05 -9.84
C ALA A 29 9.78 -17.50 -8.54
N CYS A 30 8.63 -18.03 -8.12
CA CYS A 30 7.92 -17.64 -6.91
C CYS A 30 7.47 -18.88 -6.12
N GLU A 31 7.44 -18.74 -4.81
CA GLU A 31 6.63 -19.59 -3.95
C GLU A 31 5.28 -18.90 -3.73
N CYS A 32 4.19 -19.65 -3.73
CA CYS A 32 2.86 -19.06 -3.59
C CYS A 32 1.93 -19.88 -2.72
N ASP A 33 1.07 -19.15 -2.05
CA ASP A 33 -0.02 -19.64 -1.22
C ASP A 33 -1.29 -18.93 -1.68
N ILE A 34 -2.27 -19.71 -2.13
CA ILE A 34 -3.51 -19.23 -2.74
C ILE A 34 -4.66 -19.60 -1.81
N ASP A 35 -5.33 -18.58 -1.28
CA ASP A 35 -6.49 -18.71 -0.41
C ASP A 35 -7.65 -17.85 -0.93
N ASP A 36 -8.63 -18.51 -1.55
CA ASP A 36 -9.83 -17.91 -2.15
C ASP A 36 -9.50 -16.74 -3.09
N GLU A 37 -9.72 -15.49 -2.66
CA GLU A 37 -9.44 -14.26 -3.43
C GLU A 37 -8.06 -13.65 -3.12
N THR A 38 -7.27 -14.28 -2.26
CA THR A 38 -5.95 -13.82 -1.79
C THR A 38 -4.84 -14.69 -2.36
N VAL A 39 -3.82 -14.05 -2.93
CA VAL A 39 -2.61 -14.72 -3.41
C VAL A 39 -1.40 -14.12 -2.72
N ASN A 40 -0.72 -14.94 -1.93
CA ASN A 40 0.56 -14.63 -1.32
C ASN A 40 1.66 -15.18 -2.22
N LEU A 41 2.63 -14.32 -2.54
CA LEU A 41 3.76 -14.62 -3.40
C LEU A 41 5.05 -14.27 -2.65
N SER A 42 6.00 -15.18 -2.58
CA SER A 42 7.41 -14.87 -2.31
C SER A 42 8.16 -14.97 -3.63
N CYS A 43 8.42 -13.82 -4.25
CA CYS A 43 8.98 -13.74 -5.59
C CYS A 43 10.37 -13.14 -5.56
N ARG A 44 11.39 -13.96 -5.87
CA ARG A 44 12.78 -13.51 -5.84
C ARG A 44 13.19 -12.70 -7.07
N ARG A 45 12.59 -13.01 -8.23
CA ARG A 45 13.13 -12.60 -9.54
C ARG A 45 12.15 -12.17 -10.62
N THR A 46 10.87 -12.52 -10.56
CA THR A 46 9.88 -11.93 -11.49
C THR A 46 8.54 -11.83 -10.79
N ILE A 47 7.85 -10.70 -10.95
CA ILE A 47 6.45 -10.57 -10.54
C ILE A 47 5.60 -11.24 -11.62
N PRO A 48 4.63 -12.11 -11.30
CA PRO A 48 3.88 -12.85 -12.30
C PRO A 48 2.87 -11.99 -13.07
N ASP A 49 2.86 -12.18 -14.39
CA ASP A 49 1.94 -11.50 -15.30
C ASP A 49 0.48 -11.91 -15.09
N THR A 50 0.24 -13.14 -14.67
CA THR A 50 -1.10 -13.73 -14.54
C THR A 50 -1.31 -14.34 -13.17
N LEU A 51 -2.52 -14.18 -12.65
CA LEU A 51 -2.98 -14.68 -11.36
C LEU A 51 -4.34 -15.38 -11.56
N PRO A 52 -4.81 -16.15 -10.56
CA PRO A 52 -6.18 -16.66 -10.56
C PRO A 52 -7.22 -15.58 -10.87
N LEU A 53 -8.23 -15.90 -11.68
CA LEU A 53 -9.21 -14.91 -12.16
C LEU A 53 -10.01 -14.25 -11.03
N ASN A 54 -10.22 -14.96 -9.92
CA ASN A 54 -10.91 -14.48 -8.73
C ASN A 54 -9.99 -13.70 -7.77
N THR A 55 -8.70 -13.52 -8.09
CA THR A 55 -7.75 -12.80 -7.22
C THR A 55 -8.14 -11.34 -7.07
N ARG A 56 -8.37 -10.91 -5.83
CA ARG A 56 -8.60 -9.51 -5.45
C ARG A 56 -7.49 -8.91 -4.64
N VAL A 57 -6.78 -9.75 -3.89
CA VAL A 57 -5.74 -9.35 -2.94
C VAL A 57 -4.45 -10.06 -3.32
N VAL A 58 -3.38 -9.29 -3.49
CA VAL A 58 -2.06 -9.82 -3.79
C VAL A 58 -1.08 -9.32 -2.74
N SER A 59 -0.34 -10.22 -2.12
CA SER A 59 0.78 -9.91 -1.26
C SER A 59 2.05 -10.46 -1.86
N ILE A 60 3.05 -9.61 -2.11
CA ILE A 60 4.35 -10.00 -2.66
C ILE A 60 5.43 -9.68 -1.64
N THR A 61 6.17 -10.70 -1.25
CA THR A 61 7.30 -10.61 -0.33
C THR A 61 8.63 -10.95 -1.00
N ASP A 62 9.72 -10.55 -0.35
CA ASP A 62 11.09 -10.94 -0.67
C ASP A 62 11.54 -10.59 -2.10
N ILE A 63 11.12 -9.41 -2.56
CA ILE A 63 11.56 -8.85 -3.83
C ILE A 63 13.05 -8.47 -3.72
N GLU A 64 13.92 -9.22 -4.38
CA GLU A 64 15.39 -9.06 -4.28
C GLU A 64 16.00 -8.10 -5.32
N TYR A 65 15.22 -7.40 -6.14
CA TYR A 65 15.80 -6.34 -6.98
C TYR A 65 16.06 -5.07 -6.18
N GLU A 66 16.86 -4.20 -6.80
CA GLU A 66 17.22 -2.92 -6.22
C GLU A 66 16.08 -1.88 -6.31
N TYR A 67 15.23 -1.95 -7.34
CA TYR A 67 14.17 -0.97 -7.57
C TYR A 67 12.93 -1.60 -8.22
N LEU A 68 11.79 -0.93 -8.04
CA LEU A 68 10.56 -1.21 -8.79
C LEU A 68 10.36 -0.18 -9.90
N GLN A 69 9.89 -0.64 -11.05
CA GLN A 69 9.68 0.15 -12.26
C GLN A 69 8.49 -0.37 -13.08
N GLN A 70 8.08 0.38 -14.09
CA GLN A 70 6.92 0.05 -14.91
C GLN A 70 7.00 -1.35 -15.55
N SER A 71 8.18 -1.80 -15.97
CA SER A 71 8.35 -3.12 -16.59
C SER A 71 8.05 -4.28 -15.65
N ASP A 72 8.06 -4.07 -14.33
CA ASP A 72 7.78 -5.14 -13.37
C ASP A 72 6.29 -5.49 -13.32
N PHE A 73 5.42 -4.59 -13.81
CA PHE A 73 3.97 -4.78 -13.87
C PHE A 73 3.40 -4.61 -15.29
N ASN A 74 4.21 -4.33 -16.32
CA ASN A 74 3.72 -3.94 -17.65
C ASN A 74 2.84 -5.00 -18.33
N ASN A 75 3.08 -6.28 -18.02
CA ASN A 75 2.34 -7.42 -18.56
C ASN A 75 1.33 -7.98 -17.55
N ALA A 76 1.25 -7.40 -16.35
CA ALA A 76 0.33 -7.84 -15.30
C ALA A 76 -1.12 -7.66 -15.75
N ARG A 77 -1.84 -8.77 -15.93
CA ARG A 77 -3.27 -8.81 -16.29
C ARG A 77 -4.14 -8.93 -15.03
N TRP A 78 -3.89 -8.05 -14.07
CA TRP A 78 -4.49 -8.12 -12.74
C TRP A 78 -5.81 -7.34 -12.67
N GLU A 79 -6.73 -7.63 -13.59
CA GLU A 79 -7.94 -6.83 -13.81
C GLU A 79 -8.84 -6.72 -12.56
N ASN A 80 -8.91 -7.78 -11.76
CA ASN A 80 -9.75 -7.86 -10.55
C ASN A 80 -9.00 -7.49 -9.25
N VAL A 81 -7.69 -7.27 -9.31
CA VAL A 81 -6.89 -6.98 -8.12
C VAL A 81 -7.14 -5.55 -7.67
N THR A 82 -7.54 -5.42 -6.41
CA THR A 82 -7.89 -4.13 -5.79
C THR A 82 -7.00 -3.79 -4.61
N LYS A 83 -6.28 -4.77 -4.04
CA LYS A 83 -5.34 -4.57 -2.94
C LYS A 83 -4.00 -5.20 -3.27
N LEU A 84 -2.94 -4.42 -3.16
CA LEU A 84 -1.57 -4.86 -3.38
C LEU A 84 -0.71 -4.54 -2.16
N TYR A 85 -0.07 -5.56 -1.61
CA TYR A 85 0.89 -5.45 -0.53
C TYR A 85 2.27 -5.83 -1.05
N LEU A 86 3.24 -4.92 -0.98
CA LEU A 86 4.62 -5.13 -1.38
C LEU A 86 5.51 -4.97 -0.15
N ARG A 87 6.19 -6.04 0.28
CA ARG A 87 6.92 -6.04 1.55
C ARG A 87 8.26 -6.78 1.46
N GLY A 88 9.24 -6.35 2.26
CA GLY A 88 10.49 -7.10 2.46
C GLY A 88 11.42 -7.17 1.24
N GLY A 89 12.58 -7.81 1.38
CA GLY A 89 13.61 -7.81 0.34
C GLY A 89 14.46 -6.52 0.31
N SER A 90 15.02 -6.21 -0.86
CA SER A 90 16.12 -5.23 -1.01
C SER A 90 15.77 -3.98 -1.82
N VAL A 91 14.49 -3.79 -2.15
CA VAL A 91 14.03 -2.63 -2.91
C VAL A 91 14.39 -1.33 -2.17
N ASN A 92 15.12 -0.46 -2.85
CA ASN A 92 15.58 0.82 -2.34
C ASN A 92 14.95 2.03 -3.06
N SER A 93 14.34 1.80 -4.23
CA SER A 93 13.71 2.84 -5.05
C SER A 93 12.42 2.36 -5.72
N VAL A 94 11.42 3.23 -5.83
CA VAL A 94 10.22 3.03 -6.67
C VAL A 94 10.17 4.14 -7.71
N PHE A 95 10.19 3.77 -9.00
CA PHE A 95 10.21 4.74 -10.09
C PHE A 95 8.81 5.22 -10.51
N SER A 96 8.78 6.28 -11.32
CA SER A 96 7.55 6.82 -11.89
C SER A 96 6.83 5.74 -12.69
N ASP A 97 5.50 5.79 -12.70
CA ASP A 97 4.67 4.91 -13.52
C ASP A 97 4.82 3.40 -13.23
N THR A 98 5.49 3.03 -12.12
CA THR A 98 5.65 1.62 -11.67
C THR A 98 4.31 0.88 -11.67
N PHE A 99 3.25 1.54 -11.20
CA PHE A 99 1.94 0.93 -11.03
C PHE A 99 0.96 1.23 -12.18
N TRP A 100 1.46 1.68 -13.34
CA TRP A 100 0.61 2.11 -14.46
C TRP A 100 -0.40 1.05 -14.89
N ASN A 101 0.05 -0.20 -15.03
CA ASN A 101 -0.78 -1.29 -15.55
C ASN A 101 -1.68 -1.95 -14.49
N VAL A 102 -1.49 -1.60 -13.21
CA VAL A 102 -2.29 -2.08 -12.08
C VAL A 102 -3.11 -0.91 -11.49
N SER A 103 -3.72 -0.10 -12.36
CA SER A 103 -4.46 1.11 -11.99
C SER A 103 -5.80 0.87 -11.29
N ASN A 104 -6.25 -0.39 -11.21
CA ASN A 104 -7.47 -0.78 -10.49
C ASN A 104 -7.35 -0.79 -8.96
N LEU A 105 -6.13 -0.59 -8.44
CA LEU A 105 -5.87 -0.63 -7.01
C LEU A 105 -6.64 0.44 -6.25
N THR A 106 -7.26 0.00 -5.16
CA THR A 106 -7.91 0.84 -4.14
C THR A 106 -7.07 0.90 -2.87
N HIS A 107 -6.22 -0.09 -2.62
CA HIS A 107 -5.30 -0.13 -1.49
C HIS A 107 -3.92 -0.54 -1.99
N LEU A 108 -2.90 0.24 -1.63
CA LEU A 108 -1.51 -0.06 -1.90
C LEU A 108 -0.70 0.08 -0.62
N GLN A 109 0.02 -0.97 -0.26
CA GLN A 109 1.04 -0.92 0.77
C GLN A 109 2.41 -1.19 0.18
N ILE A 110 3.38 -0.34 0.53
CA ILE A 110 4.80 -0.52 0.21
C ILE A 110 5.57 -0.45 1.53
N SER A 111 6.29 -1.51 1.88
CA SER A 111 7.09 -1.56 3.11
C SER A 111 8.41 -2.29 2.86
N PHE A 112 9.44 -1.53 2.53
CA PHE A 112 10.78 -2.07 2.32
C PHE A 112 11.76 -1.41 3.30
N PRO A 113 12.49 -2.19 4.13
CA PRO A 113 13.41 -1.63 5.13
C PRO A 113 14.49 -0.71 4.54
N ASN A 114 14.84 -0.93 3.27
CA ASN A 114 15.88 -0.21 2.55
C ASN A 114 15.36 0.91 1.62
N LEU A 115 14.04 1.17 1.60
CA LEU A 115 13.45 2.16 0.70
C LEU A 115 13.93 3.56 1.04
N LYS A 116 14.56 4.22 0.06
CA LYS A 116 15.12 5.58 0.21
C LYS A 116 14.53 6.58 -0.78
N LYS A 117 13.97 6.10 -1.89
CA LYS A 117 13.48 6.95 -2.97
C LYS A 117 12.13 6.46 -3.46
N ILE A 118 11.22 7.41 -3.65
CA ILE A 118 9.99 7.21 -4.41
C ILE A 118 9.96 8.37 -5.40
N SER A 119 9.95 8.06 -6.69
CA SER A 119 9.92 9.08 -7.72
C SER A 119 8.63 9.88 -7.66
N VAL A 120 8.72 11.14 -8.09
CA VAL A 120 7.55 11.96 -8.39
C VAL A 120 6.64 11.18 -9.35
N ASN A 121 5.33 11.21 -9.09
CA ASN A 121 4.33 10.52 -9.91
C ASN A 121 4.38 8.98 -9.87
N ALA A 122 5.07 8.37 -8.90
CA ALA A 122 5.03 6.90 -8.74
C ALA A 122 3.59 6.35 -8.59
N PHE A 123 2.68 7.14 -8.02
CA PHE A 123 1.27 6.78 -7.79
C PHE A 123 0.27 7.45 -8.76
N GLY A 124 0.77 8.13 -9.80
CA GLY A 124 -0.02 8.99 -10.69
C GLY A 124 -1.21 8.33 -11.38
N GLN A 125 -1.06 7.04 -11.70
CA GLN A 125 -2.05 6.26 -12.43
C GLN A 125 -3.07 5.56 -11.55
N LEU A 126 -2.88 5.57 -10.23
CA LEU A 126 -3.72 4.86 -9.29
C LEU A 126 -5.01 5.64 -8.98
N THR A 127 -5.77 6.00 -10.01
CA THR A 127 -6.96 6.86 -9.98
C THR A 127 -8.04 6.44 -8.98
N LYS A 128 -8.07 5.16 -8.62
CA LYS A 128 -9.03 4.55 -7.68
C LYS A 128 -8.48 4.39 -6.26
N LEU A 129 -7.24 4.81 -6.01
CA LEU A 129 -6.56 4.58 -4.73
C LEU A 129 -7.24 5.36 -3.61
N LYS A 130 -7.59 4.62 -2.55
CA LYS A 130 -8.23 5.11 -1.33
C LYS A 130 -7.32 5.04 -0.11
N THR A 131 -6.50 4.00 -0.05
CA THR A 131 -5.55 3.81 1.04
C THR A 131 -4.14 3.65 0.48
N LEU A 132 -3.23 4.50 0.96
CA LEU A 132 -1.80 4.39 0.70
C LEU A 132 -1.09 4.18 2.04
N ASP A 133 -0.42 3.04 2.14
CA ASP A 133 0.34 2.66 3.32
C ASP A 133 1.84 2.60 2.98
N LEU A 134 2.59 3.52 3.56
CA LEU A 134 4.05 3.60 3.46
C LEU A 134 4.71 3.31 4.82
N SER A 135 4.01 2.58 5.70
CA SER A 135 4.51 2.26 7.03
C SER A 135 5.75 1.38 7.00
N GLY A 136 6.62 1.56 7.99
CA GLY A 136 7.86 0.78 8.13
C GLY A 136 8.94 1.13 7.09
N ASN A 137 8.77 2.21 6.32
CA ASN A 137 9.83 2.74 5.47
C ASN A 137 10.73 3.69 6.26
N PHE A 138 11.62 3.13 7.06
CA PHE A 138 12.44 3.84 8.06
C PHE A 138 13.41 4.90 7.47
N LEU A 139 13.66 4.85 6.16
CA LEU A 139 14.61 5.69 5.44
C LEU A 139 13.94 6.66 4.46
N ILE A 140 12.61 6.69 4.41
CA ILE A 140 11.85 7.67 3.64
C ILE A 140 11.57 8.89 4.50
N SER A 141 11.74 10.08 3.94
CA SER A 141 11.38 11.36 4.57
C SER A 141 9.99 11.83 4.12
N PHE A 142 9.37 12.70 4.91
CA PHE A 142 8.09 13.32 4.55
C PHE A 142 8.16 14.17 3.27
N ASP A 143 9.32 14.78 2.98
CA ASP A 143 9.53 15.52 1.72
C ASP A 143 9.45 14.56 0.51
N VAL A 144 10.03 13.35 0.60
CA VAL A 144 9.93 12.33 -0.46
C VAL A 144 8.48 11.87 -0.65
N VAL A 145 7.72 11.70 0.44
CA VAL A 145 6.29 11.38 0.37
C VAL A 145 5.50 12.50 -0.32
N ALA A 146 5.77 13.76 0.04
CA ALA A 146 5.12 14.92 -0.59
C ALA A 146 5.40 14.96 -2.10
N ASP A 147 6.66 14.76 -2.50
CA ASP A 147 7.08 14.75 -3.90
C ASP A 147 6.42 13.62 -4.69
N ALA A 148 6.33 12.43 -4.12
CA ALA A 148 5.65 11.28 -4.73
C ALA A 148 4.16 11.55 -5.00
N LEU A 149 3.50 12.33 -4.14
CA LEU A 149 2.09 12.71 -4.25
C LEU A 149 1.85 13.96 -5.14
N ARG A 150 2.90 14.69 -5.53
CA ARG A 150 2.82 16.03 -6.13
C ARG A 150 2.10 16.12 -7.47
N VAL A 151 2.13 15.06 -8.30
CA VAL A 151 1.74 15.11 -9.72
C VAL A 151 0.58 14.16 -10.07
N ASN A 152 -0.26 13.78 -9.11
CA ASN A 152 -1.49 13.05 -9.42
C ASN A 152 -2.49 13.97 -10.17
N GLU A 153 -2.32 14.11 -11.49
CA GLU A 153 -3.21 14.89 -12.39
C GLU A 153 -4.62 14.31 -12.45
N PHE A 154 -4.72 13.00 -12.24
CA PHE A 154 -5.97 12.28 -12.08
C PHE A 154 -6.22 12.15 -10.57
N THR A 155 -7.13 12.98 -10.07
CA THR A 155 -7.36 13.20 -8.64
C THR A 155 -7.79 11.91 -7.91
N ASN A 156 -6.83 11.16 -7.37
CA ASN A 156 -7.13 10.10 -6.40
C ASN A 156 -7.78 10.79 -5.19
N ASN A 157 -9.02 10.44 -4.84
CA ASN A 157 -9.58 10.82 -3.54
C ASN A 157 -9.01 9.87 -2.49
N LEU A 158 -7.73 10.07 -2.15
CA LEU A 158 -7.08 9.34 -1.08
C LEU A 158 -7.80 9.66 0.24
N ASP A 159 -8.28 8.63 0.91
CA ASP A 159 -9.04 8.74 2.16
C ASP A 159 -8.13 8.42 3.36
N GLU A 160 -7.12 7.57 3.17
CA GLU A 160 -6.22 7.12 4.22
C GLU A 160 -4.77 7.13 3.79
N LEU A 161 -3.93 7.76 4.60
CA LEU A 161 -2.49 7.80 4.44
C LEU A 161 -1.82 7.31 5.72
N ASN A 162 -1.19 6.15 5.65
CA ASN A 162 -0.45 5.57 6.76
C ASN A 162 1.06 5.79 6.57
N LEU A 163 1.65 6.60 7.44
CA LEU A 163 3.09 6.93 7.48
C LEU A 163 3.72 6.49 8.79
N HIS A 164 3.19 5.44 9.42
CA HIS A 164 3.70 4.89 10.68
C HIS A 164 5.17 4.44 10.57
N SER A 165 5.99 4.72 11.58
CA SER A 165 7.43 4.37 11.62
C SER A 165 8.24 4.87 10.42
N LEU A 166 7.91 6.05 9.89
CA LEU A 166 8.62 6.68 8.78
C LEU A 166 9.81 7.50 9.31
N ALA A 167 10.87 7.62 8.50
CA ALA A 167 12.09 8.39 8.80
C ALA A 167 12.86 7.97 10.09
N MET A 168 12.56 6.82 10.69
CA MET A 168 13.15 6.36 11.96
C MET A 168 14.68 6.31 11.99
N PHE A 169 15.33 6.16 10.84
CA PHE A 169 16.80 6.13 10.72
C PHE A 169 17.39 7.39 10.09
N LEU A 170 16.59 8.45 9.96
CA LEU A 170 17.03 9.76 9.46
C LEU A 170 17.22 10.75 10.61
N THR A 171 17.86 11.88 10.33
CA THR A 171 17.88 13.00 11.27
C THR A 171 16.48 13.60 11.39
N PRO A 172 15.93 13.81 12.60
CA PRO A 172 14.60 14.36 12.77
C PRO A 172 14.46 15.74 12.12
N SER A 173 13.52 15.89 11.20
CA SER A 173 13.22 17.14 10.50
C SER A 173 11.89 17.74 10.95
N GLU A 174 11.64 18.98 10.55
CA GLU A 174 10.33 19.60 10.70
C GLU A 174 9.38 19.06 9.63
N LEU A 175 8.18 18.67 10.05
CA LEU A 175 7.09 18.35 9.13
C LEU A 175 6.50 19.66 8.60
N LYS A 176 7.00 20.06 7.42
CA LYS A 176 6.74 21.38 6.83
C LYS A 176 5.28 21.56 6.43
N GLU A 177 4.85 22.82 6.43
CA GLU A 177 3.56 23.26 5.87
C GLU A 177 3.31 22.73 4.44
N THR A 178 4.35 22.68 3.61
CA THR A 178 4.27 22.19 2.23
C THR A 178 3.78 20.75 2.12
N PHE A 179 4.06 19.91 3.12
CA PHE A 179 3.54 18.54 3.19
C PHE A 179 2.01 18.55 3.34
N PHE A 180 1.46 19.38 4.23
CA PHE A 180 0.01 19.46 4.44
C PHE A 180 -0.72 20.15 3.29
N LEU A 181 -0.12 21.17 2.66
CA LEU A 181 -0.63 21.76 1.42
C LEU A 181 -0.73 20.73 0.30
N GLN A 182 0.26 19.83 0.23
CA GLN A 182 0.24 18.75 -0.73
C GLN A 182 -0.91 17.77 -0.45
N LEU A 183 -1.25 17.52 0.82
CA LEU A 183 -2.36 16.66 1.22
C LEU A 183 -3.74 17.31 1.09
N GLN A 184 -3.84 18.65 1.14
CA GLN A 184 -5.11 19.39 1.03
C GLN A 184 -5.91 19.08 -0.24
N ARG A 185 -5.24 18.66 -1.32
CA ARG A 185 -5.92 18.25 -2.57
C ARG A 185 -6.72 16.95 -2.41
N PHE A 186 -6.43 16.18 -1.37
CA PHE A 186 -7.09 14.92 -1.05
C PHE A 186 -8.11 15.15 0.08
N SER A 187 -9.13 14.30 0.13
CA SER A 187 -10.09 14.28 1.25
C SER A 187 -9.64 13.29 2.33
N ILE A 188 -8.45 13.51 2.89
CA ILE A 188 -7.84 12.60 3.87
C ILE A 188 -8.73 12.53 5.12
N LYS A 189 -9.26 11.34 5.39
CA LYS A 189 -10.02 11.01 6.59
C LYS A 189 -9.15 10.48 7.70
N ARG A 190 -8.15 9.66 7.36
CA ARG A 190 -7.23 9.06 8.33
C ARG A 190 -5.80 9.36 7.96
N LEU A 191 -5.07 9.96 8.89
CA LEU A 191 -3.63 10.19 8.78
C LEU A 191 -2.93 9.55 9.98
N ASP A 192 -2.03 8.61 9.72
CA ASP A 192 -1.21 7.98 10.76
C ASP A 192 0.24 8.45 10.64
N LEU A 193 0.72 9.13 11.68
CA LEU A 193 2.10 9.61 11.85
C LEU A 193 2.77 8.93 13.06
N SER A 194 2.16 7.88 13.62
CA SER A 194 2.60 7.24 14.86
C SER A 194 4.00 6.63 14.70
N GLN A 195 4.79 6.71 15.75
CA GLN A 195 6.18 6.23 15.80
C GLN A 195 7.07 6.78 14.68
N SER A 196 6.72 7.91 14.07
CA SER A 196 7.52 8.51 13.00
C SER A 196 8.44 9.60 13.54
N ASN A 197 9.55 9.80 12.85
CA ASN A 197 10.66 10.59 13.36
C ASN A 197 10.67 12.03 12.81
N PHE A 198 9.95 12.92 13.48
CA PHE A 198 9.97 14.36 13.22
C PHE A 198 10.02 15.15 14.53
N LYS A 199 10.70 16.29 14.52
CA LYS A 199 10.94 17.10 15.73
C LYS A 199 9.99 18.27 15.89
N LYS A 200 9.22 18.61 14.87
CA LYS A 200 8.30 19.76 14.88
C LYS A 200 7.17 19.50 13.91
N LEU A 201 5.97 19.88 14.32
CA LEU A 201 4.75 19.80 13.55
C LEU A 201 4.12 21.19 13.48
N ASP A 202 3.81 21.64 12.27
CA ASP A 202 3.02 22.85 12.09
C ASP A 202 1.53 22.54 12.34
N LEU A 203 1.06 22.89 13.52
CA LEU A 203 -0.34 22.70 13.92
C LEU A 203 -1.32 23.58 13.13
N ILE A 204 -0.86 24.72 12.60
CA ILE A 204 -1.70 25.58 11.75
C ILE A 204 -1.86 24.90 10.40
N ALA A 205 -0.80 24.30 9.85
CA ALA A 205 -0.86 23.57 8.59
C ALA A 205 -1.79 22.34 8.63
N LEU A 206 -2.01 21.74 9.81
CA LEU A 206 -3.03 20.68 9.97
C LEU A 206 -4.44 21.14 9.59
N SER A 207 -4.74 22.44 9.74
CA SER A 207 -6.04 23.01 9.37
C SER A 207 -6.32 22.89 7.85
N TYR A 208 -5.29 22.70 7.02
CA TYR A 208 -5.44 22.49 5.57
C TYR A 208 -6.10 21.16 5.21
N LEU A 209 -6.04 20.16 6.10
CA LEU A 209 -6.78 18.90 5.93
C LEU A 209 -8.30 19.08 6.18
N GLY A 210 -8.68 20.25 6.73
CA GLY A 210 -10.06 20.69 6.86
C GLY A 210 -10.93 19.77 7.71
N SER A 211 -12.24 19.80 7.45
CA SER A 211 -13.24 18.95 8.12
C SER A 211 -13.26 17.51 7.61
N SER A 212 -12.45 17.18 6.61
CA SER A 212 -12.40 15.81 6.07
C SER A 212 -11.67 14.85 6.99
N LEU A 213 -10.74 15.36 7.80
CA LEU A 213 -9.93 14.56 8.73
C LEU A 213 -10.79 14.08 9.91
N GLU A 214 -11.02 12.77 9.95
CA GLU A 214 -11.77 12.06 10.98
C GLU A 214 -10.84 11.52 12.08
N GLU A 215 -9.61 11.12 11.71
CA GLU A 215 -8.62 10.51 12.62
C GLU A 215 -7.19 10.98 12.32
N LEU A 216 -6.48 11.46 13.34
CA LEU A 216 -5.04 11.72 13.30
C LEU A 216 -4.35 10.91 14.40
N ARG A 217 -3.47 9.97 14.02
CA ARG A 217 -2.67 9.20 14.98
C ARG A 217 -1.25 9.75 15.05
N MET A 218 -0.77 10.00 16.26
CA MET A 218 0.59 10.49 16.55
C MET A 218 1.20 9.76 17.76
N VAL A 219 0.83 8.50 17.97
CA VAL A 219 1.26 7.71 19.13
C VAL A 219 2.76 7.46 19.04
N GLY A 220 3.52 7.67 20.13
CA GLY A 220 4.96 7.37 20.15
C GLY A 220 5.83 8.30 19.29
N VAL A 221 5.32 9.48 18.91
CA VAL A 221 6.13 10.58 18.38
C VAL A 221 6.79 11.32 19.55
N ASP A 222 8.06 11.70 19.41
CA ASP A 222 8.74 12.54 20.40
C ASP A 222 8.21 14.00 20.31
N LEU A 223 7.15 14.27 21.07
CA LEU A 223 6.47 15.56 21.12
C LEU A 223 7.10 16.52 22.16
N ALA A 224 8.31 16.26 22.68
CA ALA A 224 8.94 17.12 23.70
C ALA A 224 9.05 18.59 23.26
N SER A 225 9.04 18.86 21.95
CA SER A 225 9.03 20.18 21.32
C SER A 225 7.63 20.78 21.06
N LEU A 226 6.56 19.99 21.12
CA LEU A 226 5.17 20.41 20.92
C LEU A 226 4.47 20.87 22.22
N MET A 227 5.11 20.64 23.37
CA MET A 227 4.63 21.04 24.70
C MET A 227 4.44 22.57 24.88
N SER A 228 4.92 23.40 23.96
CA SER A 228 4.75 24.87 24.00
C SER A 228 3.42 25.39 23.42
N PHE A 229 2.60 24.54 22.76
CA PHE A 229 1.43 24.98 21.98
C PHE A 229 0.07 24.34 22.34
N PHE A 230 -0.04 23.62 23.47
CA PHE A 230 -1.30 22.97 23.92
C PHE A 230 -2.47 23.94 24.28
N TYR A 231 -2.36 25.24 23.98
CA TYR A 231 -3.37 26.27 24.31
C TYR A 231 -4.17 26.79 23.10
N MET A 232 -4.34 26.01 22.02
CA MET A 232 -5.31 26.35 20.98
C MET A 232 -6.59 25.50 21.06
N PRO A 233 -7.78 26.12 21.20
CA PRO A 233 -9.04 25.40 21.18
C PRO A 233 -9.43 25.10 19.72
N LEU A 234 -9.11 23.90 19.25
CA LEU A 234 -9.64 23.39 17.98
C LEU A 234 -11.11 23.02 18.21
N ARG A 235 -12.00 23.91 17.79
CA ARG A 235 -13.39 23.99 18.27
C ARG A 235 -14.35 22.90 17.77
N HIS A 236 -13.98 22.01 16.84
CA HIS A 236 -14.96 21.09 16.24
C HIS A 236 -14.44 19.70 15.82
N THR A 237 -13.17 19.37 16.05
CA THR A 237 -12.65 18.02 15.83
C THR A 237 -12.19 17.48 17.16
N CYS A 238 -12.84 16.40 17.62
CA CYS A 238 -12.30 15.59 18.69
C CYS A 238 -11.01 14.97 18.15
N PHE A 239 -9.90 15.68 18.30
CA PHE A 239 -8.58 15.08 18.20
C PHE A 239 -8.53 14.05 19.32
N GLN A 240 -8.87 12.80 19.02
CA GLN A 240 -8.26 11.68 19.71
C GLN A 240 -6.78 11.69 19.29
N ILE A 241 -6.03 12.68 19.78
CA ILE A 241 -4.62 12.48 20.08
C ILE A 241 -4.67 11.39 21.14
N CYS A 242 -4.66 10.13 20.70
CA CYS A 242 -4.53 8.97 21.57
C CYS A 242 -3.11 8.99 22.12
N SER A 243 -2.78 9.93 23.00
CA SER A 243 -1.62 9.82 23.87
C SER A 243 -2.07 9.35 25.25
N PHE A 244 -1.24 8.49 25.83
CA PHE A 244 -1.26 7.95 27.18
C PHE A 244 -2.11 6.69 27.41
N SER A 245 -1.55 5.53 27.04
CA SER A 245 -1.46 4.45 28.01
C SER A 245 -0.08 4.51 28.66
N THR A 246 -0.06 4.71 29.98
CA THR A 246 1.09 4.65 30.88
C THR A 246 1.96 3.43 30.68
#